data_AF-A0A2N0QMS2-F1
#
_entry.id   AF-A0A2N0QMS2-F1
#
_cell.length_a   1.000
_cell.length_b   1.000
_cell.length_c   1.000
_cell.angle_alpha   90.00
_cell.angle_beta   90.00
_cell.angle_gamma   90.00
#
_symmetry.space_group_name_H-M   'P 1'
#
loop_
_entity.id
_entity.type
_entity.pdbx_description
1 polymer ?
#
loop_
_entity_poly.entity_id
_entity_poly.type
_entity_poly.pdbx_seq_one_letter_code
_entity_poly.pdbx_strand_id
1 'polypeptide(L)' 'ETFKNDVKIYVLCNPHNPGGVVWSKEDVETIVQLCIKYDVLLISDEIHADIVFDGYKHIPSLTVKDADKAKIVT' A
#
# COMPACT_ATOMS: atom_id res chain seq x y z
N GLU A 1 -3.92 -14.32 7.60
CA GLU A 1 -4.15 -15.66 7.00
C GLU A 1 -3.81 -15.72 5.52
N THR A 2 -4.37 -14.88 4.65
CA THR A 2 -4.16 -14.97 3.18
C THR A 2 -2.69 -14.96 2.73
N PHE A 3 -1.86 -14.07 3.27
CA PHE A 3 -0.42 -14.01 2.96
C PHE A 3 0.35 -15.31 3.22
N LYS A 4 -0.15 -16.22 4.07
CA LYS A 4 0.49 -17.51 4.34
C LYS A 4 0.27 -18.54 3.22
N ASN A 5 -0.65 -18.27 2.28
CA ASN A 5 -1.10 -19.21 1.25
C ASN A 5 -0.41 -18.97 -0.09
N ASP A 6 0.91 -18.76 -0.09
CA ASP A 6 1.74 -18.58 -1.28
C ASP A 6 1.29 -17.44 -2.22
N VAL A 7 0.78 -16.35 -1.63
CA VAL A 7 0.43 -15.13 -2.36
C VAL A 7 1.68 -14.56 -3.02
N LYS A 8 1.58 -14.19 -4.30
CA LYS A 8 2.71 -13.61 -5.06
C LYS A 8 2.62 -12.10 -5.22
N ILE A 9 1.39 -11.57 -5.25
CA ILE A 9 1.12 -10.15 -5.50
C ILE A 9 0.05 -9.65 -4.53
N TYR A 10 0.23 -8.44 -4.03
CA TYR A 10 -0.79 -7.63 -3.38
C TYR A 10 -0.99 -6.34 -4.19
N VAL A 11 -2.25 -5.98 -4.45
CA VAL A 11 -2.59 -4.72 -5.13
C VAL A 11 -3.22 -3.77 -4.11
N LEU A 12 -2.53 -2.66 -3.85
CA LEU A 12 -3.03 -1.57 -3.03
C LEU A 12 -3.46 -0.44 -3.96
N CYS A 13 -4.72 -0.02 -3.89
CA CYS A 13 -5.19 1.19 -4.55
C CYS A 13 -5.41 2.26 -3.47
N ASN A 14 -4.63 3.34 -3.51
CA ASN A 14 -4.62 4.39 -2.50
C ASN A 14 -4.44 5.78 -3.15
N PRO A 15 -5.45 6.67 -3.15
CA PRO A 15 -6.82 6.48 -2.66
C PRO A 15 -7.64 5.42 -3.41
N HIS A 16 -8.42 4.63 -2.66
CA HIS A 16 -9.11 3.45 -3.16
C HIS A 16 -10.29 3.78 -4.09
N ASN A 17 -10.29 3.23 -5.31
CA ASN A 17 -11.45 3.20 -6.19
C ASN A 17 -12.21 1.86 -6.03
N PRO A 18 -13.55 1.85 -5.83
CA PRO A 18 -14.51 2.97 -5.87
C PRO A 18 -14.83 3.61 -4.52
N GLY A 19 -14.23 3.13 -3.43
CA GLY A 19 -14.65 3.52 -2.07
C GLY A 19 -14.20 4.91 -1.58
N GLY A 20 -13.27 5.57 -2.27
CA GLY A 20 -12.69 6.85 -1.85
C GLY A 20 -11.84 6.80 -0.58
N VAL A 21 -11.41 5.61 -0.14
CA VAL A 21 -10.66 5.44 1.12
C VAL A 21 -9.22 5.91 0.94
N VAL A 22 -8.79 6.81 1.82
CA VAL A 22 -7.39 7.21 1.97
C VAL A 22 -6.80 6.44 3.14
N TRP A 23 -5.87 5.54 2.85
CA TRP A 23 -5.32 4.64 3.87
C TRP A 23 -4.41 5.41 4.84
N SER A 24 -4.49 5.04 6.13
CA SER A 24 -3.62 5.63 7.14
C SER A 24 -2.16 5.20 6.93
N LYS A 25 -1.22 5.95 7.52
CA LYS A 25 0.20 5.57 7.46
C LYS A 25 0.43 4.19 8.07
N GLU A 26 -0.24 3.90 9.17
CA GLU A 26 -0.16 2.64 9.90
C GLU A 26 -0.65 1.46 9.06
N ASP A 27 -1.72 1.64 8.28
CA ASP A 27 -2.24 0.62 7.38
C ASP A 27 -1.26 0.35 6.23
N VAL A 28 -0.78 1.41 5.57
CA VAL A 28 0.19 1.29 4.46
C VAL A 28 1.48 0.62 4.95
N GLU A 29 1.99 1.03 6.11
CA GLU A 29 3.19 0.42 6.71
C GLU A 29 2.96 -1.06 7.05
N THR A 30 1.80 -1.41 7.61
CA THR A 30 1.45 -2.82 7.89
C THR A 30 1.43 -3.66 6.62
N ILE A 31 0.85 -3.15 5.53
CA ILE A 31 0.82 -3.85 4.23
C ILE A 31 2.24 -4.06 3.70
N VAL A 32 3.08 -3.01 3.71
CA VAL A 32 4.48 -3.10 3.26
C VAL A 32 5.25 -4.14 4.09
N GLN A 33 5.10 -4.13 5.42
CA GLN A 33 5.76 -5.08 6.31
C GLN A 33 5.29 -6.52 6.08
N LEU A 34 4.00 -6.74 5.76
CA LEU A 34 3.50 -8.04 5.34
C LEU A 34 4.10 -8.47 4.00
N CYS A 35 4.20 -7.56 3.03
CA CYS A 35 4.79 -7.88 1.74
C CYS A 35 6.27 -8.27 1.86
N ILE A 36 7.04 -7.57 2.71
CA ILE A 36 8.43 -7.94 3.05
C ILE A 36 8.47 -9.33 3.69
N LYS A 37 7.65 -9.56 4.73
CA LYS A 37 7.68 -10.80 5.51
C LYS A 37 7.41 -12.05 4.68
N TYR A 38 6.53 -11.94 3.68
CA TYR A 38 6.08 -13.08 2.88
C TYR A 38 6.59 -13.07 1.44
N ASP A 39 7.58 -12.21 1.13
CA ASP A 39 8.18 -12.06 -0.20
C ASP A 39 7.16 -11.78 -1.33
N VAL A 40 6.17 -10.93 -1.04
CA VAL A 40 5.09 -10.56 -1.96
C VAL A 40 5.44 -9.27 -2.70
N LEU A 41 5.16 -9.22 -4.01
CA LEU A 41 5.23 -7.99 -4.79
C LEU A 41 4.02 -7.08 -4.45
N LEU A 42 4.29 -5.85 -4.04
CA LEU A 42 3.27 -4.82 -3.88
C LEU A 42 3.15 -4.01 -5.18
N ILE A 43 1.96 -4.01 -5.78
CA ILE A 43 1.56 -3.05 -6.80
C ILE A 43 0.76 -1.95 -6.09
N SER A 44 1.32 -0.74 -6.04
CA SER A 44 0.71 0.42 -5.41
C SER A 44 0.12 1.35 -6.48
N ASP A 45 -1.17 1.21 -6.75
CA ASP A 45 -1.92 2.13 -7.61
C ASP A 45 -2.22 3.42 -6.84
N GLU A 46 -1.45 4.46 -7.15
CA GLU A 46 -1.51 5.77 -6.50
C GLU A 46 -2.02 6.88 -7.44
N ILE A 47 -2.72 6.53 -8.54
CA ILE A 47 -3.14 7.51 -9.56
C ILE A 47 -4.05 8.62 -9.02
N HIS A 48 -4.79 8.35 -7.94
CA HIS A 48 -5.66 9.33 -7.28
C HIS A 48 -4.98 10.10 -6.14
N ALA A 49 -3.65 10.05 -6.00
CA ALA A 49 -2.91 10.71 -4.93
C ALA A 49 -3.21 12.22 -4.79
N ASP A 50 -3.59 12.87 -5.89
CA ASP A 50 -3.95 14.29 -5.94
C ASP A 50 -5.45 14.56 -5.63
N ILE A 51 -6.27 13.52 -5.53
CA ILE A 51 -7.72 13.60 -5.31
C ILE A 51 -8.02 13.21 -3.85
N VAL A 52 -7.68 14.13 -2.94
CA VAL A 52 -7.86 13.96 -1.50
C VAL A 52 -8.63 15.14 -0.92
N PHE A 53 -9.63 14.87 -0.09
CA PHE A 53 -10.42 15.91 0.59
C PHE A 53 -9.74 16.41 1.87
N ASP A 54 -10.18 17.58 2.34
CA ASP A 54 -9.65 18.21 3.54
C ASP A 54 -9.65 17.26 4.75
N GLY A 55 -8.55 17.29 5.51
CA GLY A 55 -8.34 16.43 6.67
C GLY A 55 -7.73 15.06 6.36
N TYR A 56 -7.63 14.68 5.08
CA TYR A 56 -6.95 13.47 4.64
C TYR A 56 -5.63 13.79 3.94
N LYS A 57 -4.70 12.84 3.99
CA LYS A 57 -3.41 12.94 3.33
C LYS A 57 -3.06 11.59 2.72
N HIS A 58 -2.79 11.58 1.41
CA HIS A 58 -2.24 10.41 0.76
C HIS A 58 -0.84 10.10 1.33
N ILE A 59 -0.59 8.83 1.65
CA ILE A 59 0.70 8.32 2.12
C ILE A 59 1.26 7.42 1.02
N PRO A 60 2.27 7.89 0.25
CA PRO A 60 2.89 7.06 -0.77
C PRO A 60 3.54 5.83 -0.15
N SER A 61 3.33 4.67 -0.76
CA SER A 61 3.89 3.39 -0.28
C SER A 61 5.41 3.42 -0.14
N LEU A 62 6.10 4.20 -0.98
CA LEU A 62 7.56 4.37 -0.94
C LEU A 62 8.08 5.22 0.23
N THR A 63 7.21 5.82 1.04
CA THR A 63 7.60 6.72 2.15
C THR A 63 7.49 6.10 3.54
N VAL A 64 6.91 4.89 3.65
CA VAL A 64 6.78 4.20 4.93
C VAL A 64 8.07 3.49 5.32
N LYS A 65 8.14 3.07 6.57
CA LYS A 65 9.33 2.40 7.12
C LYS A 65 9.66 1.12 6.35
N ASP A 66 10.95 0.95 6.05
CA ASP A 66 11.52 -0.20 5.34
C ASP A 66 11.01 -0.40 3.90
N ALA A 67 10.38 0.62 3.29
CA ALA A 67 9.93 0.55 1.90
C ALA A 67 11.06 0.21 0.90
N ASP A 68 12.30 0.58 1.22
CA ASP A 68 13.52 0.25 0.46
C ASP A 68 13.83 -1.26 0.42
N LYS A 69 13.26 -2.04 1.34
CA LYS A 69 13.43 -3.51 1.42
C LYS A 69 12.28 -4.26 0.75
N ALA A 70 11.20 -3.56 0.38
CA ALA A 70 10.04 -4.16 -0.23
C ALA A 70 10.17 -4.19 -1.76
N LYS A 71 9.52 -5.16 -2.40
CA LYS A 71 9.31 -5.17 -3.85
C LYS A 71 8.07 -4.34 -4.14
N ILE A 72 8.24 -3.07 -4.52
CA ILE A 72 7.14 -2.13 -4.80
C ILE A 72 7.22 -1.66 -6.24
N VAL A 73 6.08 -1.69 -6.93
CA VAL A 73 5.87 -1.04 -8.23
C VAL A 73 4.69 -0.09 -8.05
N THR A 74 4.83 1.15 -8.51
CA THR A 74 3.77 2.17 -8.52
C THR A 74 3.38 2.53 -9.95
#